data_AF-A0A936W6B2-F1
#
_entry.id   AF-A0A936W6B2-F1
#
_cell.length_a   1.000
_cell.length_b   1.000
_cell.length_c   1.000
_cell.angle_alpha   90.00
_cell.angle_beta   90.00
_cell.angle_gamma   90.00
#
_symmetry.space_group_name_H-M   'P 1'
#
loop_
_entity.id
_entity.type
_entity.pdbx_description
1 polymer ?
#
loop_
_entity_poly.entity_id
_entity_poly.type
_entity_poly.pdbx_seq_one_letter_code
_entity_poly.pdbx_strand_id
1 'polypeptide(L)'
;MNTRPEHEDLKPLAPTLASIPKVDPFVVPDGLFERFPHQVQARVTTHVPGLRWSPWVKRLALALPVVAVLAGAWWMLRSTDAPVEQVAVVIPETTVDELELLDDPEALASLYASEGAGVASANVDLTEDELAAWLETEQTDLSQLITEL
;
A
#
# COMPACT_ATOMS: atom_id res chain seq x y z
N MET A 1 42.06 32.26 -55.62
CA MET A 1 41.18 31.39 -54.81
C MET A 1 41.97 31.07 -53.54
N ASN A 2 41.69 31.74 -52.42
CA ASN A 2 42.44 31.58 -51.17
C ASN A 2 41.82 30.43 -50.36
N THR A 3 42.55 29.34 -50.15
CA THR A 3 42.21 28.32 -49.15
C THR A 3 43.20 28.46 -48.00
N ARG A 4 42.85 29.26 -46.99
CA ARG A 4 43.66 29.40 -45.79
C ARG A 4 43.55 28.10 -44.97
N PRO A 5 44.64 27.51 -44.47
CA PRO A 5 44.57 26.36 -43.57
C PRO A 5 44.16 26.84 -42.16
N GLU A 6 42.85 27.03 -41.94
CA GLU A 6 42.24 27.75 -40.80
C GLU A 6 42.46 27.14 -39.39
N HIS A 7 43.28 26.10 -39.23
CA HIS A 7 43.28 25.29 -38.00
C HIS A 7 44.62 25.12 -37.31
N GLU A 8 45.73 25.51 -37.95
CA GLU A 8 47.05 25.46 -37.33
C GLU A 8 47.33 26.72 -36.49
N ASP A 9 46.63 27.82 -36.81
CA ASP A 9 46.69 29.13 -36.16
C ASP A 9 45.92 29.21 -34.82
N LEU A 10 45.19 28.15 -34.44
CA LEU A 10 44.42 28.10 -33.19
C LEU A 10 45.27 27.79 -31.96
N LYS A 11 46.45 27.18 -32.13
CA LYS A 11 47.38 26.84 -31.04
C LYS A 11 47.76 28.04 -30.16
N PRO A 12 48.13 29.22 -30.70
CA PRO A 12 48.42 30.40 -29.88
C PRO A 12 47.17 31.09 -29.30
N LEU A 13 46.00 30.95 -29.94
CA LEU A 13 44.78 31.67 -29.54
C LEU A 13 43.94 30.90 -28.51
N ALA A 14 43.90 29.57 -28.62
CA ALA A 14 43.08 28.70 -27.79
C ALA A 14 43.74 27.31 -27.64
N PRO A 15 44.78 27.19 -26.79
CA PRO A 15 45.53 25.95 -26.62
C PRO A 15 44.66 24.79 -26.11
N THR A 16 43.61 25.08 -25.34
CA THR A 16 42.66 24.09 -24.81
C THR A 16 41.73 23.53 -25.88
N LEU A 17 41.27 24.35 -26.83
CA LEU A 17 40.47 23.86 -27.96
C LEU A 17 41.35 23.10 -28.96
N ALA A 18 42.60 23.55 -29.14
CA ALA A 18 43.56 22.89 -30.01
C ALA A 18 44.00 21.51 -29.49
N SER A 19 43.91 21.27 -28.18
CA SER A 19 44.29 19.98 -27.56
C SER A 19 43.17 18.92 -27.59
N ILE A 20 41.93 19.29 -27.94
CA ILE A 20 40.82 18.33 -28.04
C ILE A 20 41.08 17.39 -29.23
N PRO A 21 41.03 16.06 -29.01
CA PRO A 21 41.21 15.10 -30.09
C PRO A 21 40.06 15.22 -31.09
N LYS A 22 40.40 15.31 -32.38
CA LYS A 22 39.45 15.35 -33.49
C LYS A 22 38.97 13.94 -33.82
N VAL A 23 38.28 13.34 -32.86
CA VAL A 23 37.61 12.06 -33.01
C VAL A 23 36.13 12.31 -33.26
N ASP A 24 35.53 11.52 -34.15
CA ASP A 24 34.08 11.56 -34.36
C ASP A 24 33.40 10.87 -33.15
N PRO A 25 32.64 11.61 -32.32
CA PRO A 25 32.00 11.02 -31.15
C PRO A 25 30.73 10.24 -31.50
N PHE A 26 30.23 10.35 -32.75
CA PHE A 26 28.99 9.71 -33.19
C PHE A 26 29.23 8.39 -33.93
N VAL A 27 30.38 7.77 -33.70
CA VAL A 27 30.70 6.45 -34.25
C VAL A 27 29.99 5.38 -33.44
N VAL A 28 29.22 4.54 -34.13
CA VAL A 28 28.61 3.36 -33.51
C VAL A 28 29.70 2.32 -33.26
N PRO A 29 29.85 1.82 -32.02
CA PRO A 29 30.78 0.73 -31.73
C PRO A 29 30.39 -0.55 -32.48
N ASP A 30 31.40 -1.30 -32.92
CA ASP A 30 31.19 -2.61 -33.54
C ASP A 30 30.39 -3.53 -32.62
N GLY A 31 29.42 -4.26 -33.18
CA GLY A 31 28.63 -5.22 -32.42
C GLY A 31 27.56 -4.60 -31.50
N LEU A 32 27.29 -3.28 -31.57
CA LEU A 32 26.30 -2.62 -30.72
C LEU A 32 24.88 -3.14 -31.02
N PHE A 33 24.48 -3.17 -32.30
CA PHE A 33 23.13 -3.56 -32.69
C PHE A 33 22.91 -5.07 -32.66
N GLU A 34 23.98 -5.86 -32.66
CA GLU A 34 23.94 -7.31 -32.50
C GLU A 34 23.69 -7.67 -31.04
N ARG A 35 24.34 -6.98 -30.09
CA ARG A 35 24.21 -7.26 -28.65
C ARG A 35 23.02 -6.55 -28.01
N PHE A 36 22.64 -5.38 -28.50
CA PHE A 36 21.62 -4.52 -27.89
C PHE A 36 20.23 -5.21 -27.77
N PRO A 37 19.68 -5.84 -28.82
CA PRO A 37 18.39 -6.53 -28.74
C PRO A 37 18.38 -7.62 -27.66
N HIS A 38 19.46 -8.40 -27.56
CA HIS A 38 19.60 -9.45 -26.54
C HIS A 38 19.64 -8.89 -25.13
N GLN A 39 20.32 -7.75 -24.91
CA GLN A 39 20.37 -7.09 -23.60
C GLN A 39 19.00 -6.52 -23.18
N VAL A 40 18.26 -5.92 -24.11
CA VAL A 40 16.90 -5.42 -23.85
C VAL A 40 15.96 -6.58 -23.55
N GLN A 41 15.99 -7.65 -24.35
CA GLN A 41 15.16 -8.83 -24.14
C GLN A 41 15.44 -9.49 -22.79
N ALA A 42 16.71 -9.58 -22.38
CA ALA A 42 17.08 -10.12 -21.07
C ALA A 42 16.48 -9.30 -19.90
N ARG A 43 16.43 -7.97 -20.03
CA ARG A 43 15.83 -7.07 -19.02
C ARG A 43 14.31 -7.13 -18.98
N VAL A 44 13.65 -7.31 -20.13
CA VAL A 44 12.18 -7.38 -20.20
C VAL A 44 11.69 -8.77 -19.78
N THR A 45 12.46 -9.83 -20.04
CA THR A 45 12.06 -11.20 -19.71
C THR A 45 12.38 -11.61 -18.28
N THR A 46 13.14 -10.82 -17.51
CA THR A 46 13.22 -10.93 -16.05
C THR A 46 11.87 -10.60 -15.44
N HIS A 47 10.90 -11.48 -15.66
CA HIS A 47 9.80 -11.69 -14.74
C HIS A 47 10.48 -12.08 -13.42
N VAL A 48 10.54 -11.14 -12.48
CA VAL A 48 10.68 -11.49 -11.06
C VAL A 48 9.67 -12.62 -10.84
N PRO A 49 10.09 -13.83 -10.44
CA PRO A 49 9.15 -14.88 -10.11
C PRO A 49 8.42 -14.41 -8.86
N GLY A 50 7.34 -13.65 -9.06
CA GLY A 50 6.39 -13.33 -8.02
C GLY A 50 6.01 -14.65 -7.39
N LEU A 51 6.13 -14.75 -6.07
CA LEU A 51 5.96 -15.99 -5.34
C LEU A 51 4.56 -16.54 -5.67
N ARG A 52 4.50 -17.51 -6.59
CA ARG A 52 3.25 -18.11 -7.04
C ARG A 52 2.83 -19.10 -5.97
N TRP A 53 2.14 -18.62 -4.95
CA TRP A 53 1.60 -19.47 -3.89
C TRP A 53 0.69 -20.49 -4.56
N SER A 54 1.06 -21.76 -4.42
CA SER A 54 0.29 -22.88 -4.97
C SER A 54 -1.18 -22.74 -4.54
N PRO A 55 -2.16 -23.04 -5.42
CA PRO A 55 -3.57 -22.95 -5.07
C PRO A 55 -3.92 -23.83 -3.85
N TRP A 56 -3.11 -24.84 -3.54
CA TRP A 56 -3.28 -25.67 -2.35
C TRP A 56 -2.94 -24.93 -1.05
N VAL A 57 -1.94 -24.03 -1.07
CA VAL A 57 -1.58 -23.19 0.09
C VAL A 57 -2.68 -22.18 0.38
N LYS A 58 -3.29 -21.59 -0.66
CA LYS A 58 -4.46 -20.70 -0.51
C LYS A 58 -5.67 -21.42 0.09
N ARG A 59 -5.87 -22.70 -0.26
CA ARG A 59 -6.97 -23.53 0.30
C ARG A 59 -6.70 -23.94 1.75
N LEU A 60 -5.45 -24.23 2.11
CA LEU A 60 -5.07 -24.57 3.49
C LEU A 60 -5.23 -23.38 4.44
N ALA A 61 -4.92 -22.16 3.98
CA ALA A 61 -5.06 -20.93 4.76
C ALA A 61 -6.51 -20.64 5.19
N LEU A 62 -7.51 -21.00 4.38
CA LEU A 62 -8.94 -20.82 4.70
C LEU A 62 -9.52 -21.99 5.53
N ALA A 63 -8.97 -23.21 5.39
CA ALA A 63 -9.51 -24.39 6.05
C ALA A 63 -9.23 -24.43 7.57
N LEU A 64 -8.08 -23.89 8.00
CA LEU A 64 -7.68 -23.85 9.41
C LEU A 64 -8.65 -23.08 10.33
N PRO A 65 -9.07 -21.82 10.02
CA PRO A 65 -10.01 -21.10 10.88
C PRO A 65 -11.39 -21.75 10.92
N VAL A 66 -11.87 -22.31 9.79
CA VAL A 66 -13.18 -22.98 9.74
C VAL A 66 -13.21 -24.23 10.63
N VAL A 67 -12.15 -25.05 10.58
CA VAL A 67 -12.04 -26.25 11.44
C VAL A 67 -11.92 -25.86 12.92
N ALA A 68 -11.21 -24.77 13.24
CA ALA A 68 -11.10 -24.28 14.61
C ALA A 68 -12.45 -23.79 15.18
N VAL A 69 -13.25 -23.07 14.39
CA VAL A 69 -14.60 -22.63 14.80
C VAL A 69 -15.53 -23.83 15.01
N LEU A 70 -15.51 -24.80 14.10
CA LEU A 70 -16.34 -26.01 14.22
C LEU A 70 -15.93 -26.87 15.43
N ALA A 71 -14.63 -27.02 15.69
CA ALA A 71 -14.13 -27.72 16.86
C ALA A 71 -14.45 -26.97 18.17
N GLY A 72 -14.35 -25.65 18.17
CA GLY A 72 -14.72 -24.80 19.31
C GLY A 72 -16.21 -24.87 19.62
N ALA A 73 -17.07 -24.78 18.60
CA ALA A 73 -18.52 -24.92 18.75
C ALA A 73 -18.89 -26.32 19.30
N TRP A 74 -18.26 -27.37 18.76
CA TRP A 74 -18.46 -28.74 19.26
C TRP A 74 -18.02 -28.92 20.72
N TRP A 75 -16.90 -28.30 21.12
CA TRP A 75 -16.40 -28.33 22.50
C TRP A 75 -17.34 -27.58 23.47
N MET A 76 -17.87 -26.44 23.04
CA MET A 76 -18.81 -25.64 23.82
C MET A 76 -20.16 -26.35 24.03
N LEU A 77 -20.66 -27.04 22.99
CA LEU A 77 -21.88 -27.84 23.10
C LEU A 77 -21.72 -29.07 24.01
N ARG A 78 -20.50 -29.57 24.20
CA ARG A 78 -20.22 -30.73 25.06
C ARG A 78 -20.01 -30.36 26.54
N SER A 79 -19.78 -29.08 26.86
CA SER A 79 -19.39 -28.65 28.20
C SER A 79 -20.54 -28.08 29.05
N THR A 80 -21.80 -28.24 28.63
CA THR A 80 -22.97 -27.85 29.44
C THR A 80 -23.44 -28.99 30.34
N ASP A 81 -22.69 -29.24 31.41
CA ASP A 81 -23.22 -29.83 32.64
C ASP A 81 -22.70 -28.98 33.80
N ALA A 82 -23.33 -27.82 34.01
CA ALA A 82 -23.15 -27.01 35.21
C ALA A 82 -24.50 -26.90 35.93
N PRO A 83 -24.58 -27.22 37.24
CA PRO A 83 -25.80 -27.06 38.01
C PRO A 83 -25.98 -25.56 38.32
N VAL A 84 -26.90 -24.90 37.62
CA VAL A 84 -27.21 -23.48 37.86
C VAL A 84 -28.39 -23.37 38.82
N GLU A 85 -28.08 -22.91 40.03
CA GLU A 85 -29.04 -22.50 41.05
C GLU A 85 -29.85 -21.31 40.51
N GLN A 86 -31.17 -21.50 40.34
CA GLN A 86 -32.05 -20.53 39.69
C GLN A 86 -32.44 -19.41 40.67
N VAL A 87 -31.83 -18.24 40.50
CA VAL A 87 -32.38 -16.99 41.03
C VAL A 87 -33.19 -16.33 39.93
N ALA A 88 -34.52 -16.36 40.07
CA ALA A 88 -35.45 -15.76 39.13
C ALA A 88 -35.40 -14.22 39.22
N VAL A 89 -34.78 -13.58 38.22
CA VAL A 89 -34.88 -12.14 38.02
C VAL A 89 -36.09 -11.88 37.12
N VAL A 90 -37.10 -11.23 37.69
CA VAL A 90 -38.26 -10.72 36.95
C VAL A 90 -37.82 -9.47 36.22
N ILE A 91 -37.79 -9.51 34.89
CA ILE A 91 -37.54 -8.35 34.04
C ILE A 91 -38.90 -7.70 33.77
N PRO A 92 -39.13 -6.43 34.12
CA PRO A 92 -40.37 -5.74 33.74
C PRO A 92 -40.37 -5.54 32.22
N GLU A 93 -41.44 -5.97 31.57
CA GLU A 93 -41.58 -5.79 30.12
C GLU A 93 -41.81 -4.32 29.80
N THR A 94 -40.97 -3.77 28.94
CA THR A 94 -41.09 -2.42 28.39
C THR A 94 -42.45 -2.25 27.73
N THR A 95 -43.23 -1.27 28.19
CA THR A 95 -44.57 -0.98 27.69
C THR A 95 -44.52 -0.29 26.33
N VAL A 96 -45.54 -0.53 25.51
CA VAL A 96 -45.66 -0.08 24.11
C VAL A 96 -45.47 1.44 23.95
N ASP A 97 -45.77 2.23 24.99
CA ASP A 97 -45.60 3.68 25.00
C ASP A 97 -44.12 4.14 24.81
N GLU A 98 -43.13 3.37 25.29
CA GLU A 98 -41.70 3.70 25.05
C GLU A 98 -41.28 3.41 23.61
N LEU A 99 -41.91 2.42 22.99
CA LEU A 99 -41.64 2.06 21.58
C LEU A 99 -42.23 3.10 20.62
N GLU A 100 -43.35 3.72 20.97
CA GLU A 100 -43.97 4.77 20.15
C GLU A 100 -43.15 6.06 20.18
N LEU A 101 -42.49 6.35 21.31
CA LEU A 101 -41.59 7.51 21.46
C LEU A 101 -40.29 7.37 20.65
N LEU A 102 -39.89 6.13 20.35
CA LEU A 102 -38.75 5.81 19.48
C LEU A 102 -39.09 5.90 17.98
N ASP A 103 -40.37 5.95 17.61
CA ASP A 103 -40.82 6.05 16.22
C ASP A 103 -41.20 7.50 15.84
N ASP A 104 -41.21 8.42 16.81
CA ASP A 104 -41.43 9.85 16.58
C ASP A 104 -40.15 10.53 16.06
N PRO A 105 -40.12 10.95 14.77
CA PRO A 105 -38.93 11.53 14.16
C PRO A 105 -38.52 12.88 14.77
N GLU A 106 -39.45 13.62 15.39
CA GLU A 106 -39.14 14.91 16.02
C GLU A 106 -38.42 14.71 17.36
N ALA A 107 -38.80 13.68 18.12
CA ALA A 107 -38.11 13.25 19.33
C ALA A 107 -36.70 12.72 19.03
N LEU A 108 -36.55 11.88 18.00
CA LEU A 108 -35.25 11.38 17.55
C LEU A 108 -34.33 12.52 17.07
N ALA A 109 -34.88 13.50 16.33
CA ALA A 109 -34.10 14.64 15.84
C ALA A 109 -33.53 15.49 16.99
N SER A 110 -34.27 15.64 18.09
CA SER A 110 -33.78 16.34 19.28
C SER A 110 -32.62 15.62 19.96
N LEU A 111 -32.63 14.27 19.94
CA LEU A 111 -31.57 13.42 20.49
C LEU A 111 -30.30 13.52 19.64
N TYR A 112 -30.43 13.38 18.32
CA TYR A 112 -29.31 13.49 17.39
C TYR A 112 -28.69 14.89 17.33
N ALA A 113 -29.51 15.94 17.46
CA ALA A 113 -29.01 17.31 17.58
C ALA A 113 -28.14 17.52 18.83
N SER A 114 -28.35 16.72 19.89
CA SER A 114 -27.52 16.73 21.10
C SER A 114 -26.24 15.89 20.99
N GLU A 115 -26.17 14.93 20.06
CA GLU A 115 -25.01 14.06 19.82
C GLU A 115 -23.89 14.70 18.97
N GLY A 116 -24.11 15.88 18.39
CA GLY A 116 -23.10 16.61 17.61
C GLY A 116 -21.82 17.02 18.36
N ALA A 117 -21.74 16.79 19.67
CA ALA A 117 -20.56 17.06 20.50
C ALA A 117 -19.61 15.85 20.65
N GLY A 118 -20.00 14.66 20.17
CA GLY A 118 -19.36 13.39 20.57
C GLY A 118 -18.42 12.72 19.56
N VAL A 119 -18.35 13.17 18.31
CA VAL A 119 -17.43 12.57 17.32
C VAL A 119 -16.11 13.32 17.31
N ALA A 120 -15.34 13.15 18.37
CA ALA A 120 -13.93 13.50 18.36
C ALA A 120 -13.23 12.60 17.34
N SER A 121 -12.77 13.21 16.25
CA SER A 121 -11.91 12.58 15.24
C SER A 121 -10.87 11.71 15.92
N ALA A 122 -10.86 10.42 15.60
CA ALA A 122 -9.80 9.50 16.00
C ALA A 122 -8.49 9.94 15.32
N ASN A 123 -7.81 10.92 15.92
CA ASN A 123 -6.41 11.20 15.63
C ASN A 123 -5.63 10.00 16.13
N VAL A 124 -5.37 9.07 15.23
CA VAL A 124 -4.41 8.00 15.46
C VAL A 124 -3.04 8.65 15.37
N ASP A 125 -2.46 8.91 16.54
CA ASP A 125 -1.12 9.48 16.68
C ASP A 125 -0.12 8.37 16.35
N LEU A 126 0.20 8.22 15.07
CA LEU A 126 1.17 7.24 14.59
C LEU A 126 2.58 7.77 14.88
N THR A 127 3.40 6.94 15.52
CA THR A 127 4.82 7.26 15.71
C THR A 127 5.55 7.25 14.36
N GLU A 128 6.68 7.98 14.26
CA GLU A 128 7.45 8.09 13.01
C GLU A 128 7.87 6.70 12.47
N ASP A 129 8.18 5.77 13.36
CA ASP A 129 8.54 4.39 13.02
C ASP A 129 7.33 3.60 12.47
N GLU A 130 6.14 3.79 13.02
CA GLU A 130 4.90 3.15 12.55
C GLU A 130 4.44 3.73 11.22
N LEU A 131 4.56 5.06 11.05
CA LEU A 131 4.29 5.75 9.80
C LEU A 131 5.24 5.25 8.70
N ALA A 132 6.54 5.11 9.01
CA ALA A 132 7.53 4.58 8.08
C ALA A 132 7.21 3.13 7.68
N ALA A 133 6.84 2.27 8.64
CA ALA A 133 6.46 0.89 8.37
C ALA A 133 5.18 0.80 7.50
N TRP A 134 4.22 1.69 7.73
CA TRP A 134 3.00 1.79 6.93
C TRP A 134 3.31 2.25 5.49
N LEU A 135 4.13 3.28 5.31
CA LEU A 135 4.55 3.79 3.99
C LEU A 135 5.36 2.75 3.19
N GLU A 136 6.25 2.01 3.86
CA GLU A 136 7.00 0.91 3.23
C GLU A 136 6.06 -0.22 2.77
N THR A 137 5.05 -0.54 3.58
CA THR A 137 4.02 -1.53 3.23
C THR A 137 3.19 -1.09 2.02
N GLU A 138 2.85 0.20 1.95
CA GLU A 138 2.03 0.78 0.89
C GLU A 138 2.84 1.14 -0.38
N GLN A 139 4.17 0.96 -0.38
CA GLN A 139 5.11 1.33 -1.47
C GLN A 139 5.07 2.81 -1.86
N THR A 140 4.63 3.67 -0.95
CA THR A 140 4.56 5.11 -1.19
C THR A 140 5.88 5.75 -0.76
N ASP A 141 6.64 6.29 -1.72
CA ASP A 141 7.89 6.98 -1.43
C ASP A 141 7.59 8.32 -0.74
N LEU A 142 8.26 8.61 0.38
CA LEU A 142 8.14 9.89 1.11
C LEU A 142 8.39 11.10 0.20
N SER A 143 9.20 10.94 -0.86
CA SER A 143 9.44 11.99 -1.85
C SER A 143 8.19 12.37 -2.66
N GLN A 144 7.23 11.45 -2.82
CA GLN A 144 5.95 11.71 -3.47
C GLN A 144 5.00 12.48 -2.55
N LEU A 145 5.03 12.20 -1.24
CA LEU A 145 4.23 12.92 -0.25
C LEU A 145 4.64 14.39 -0.10
N ILE A 146 5.93 14.70 -0.29
CA ILE A 146 6.46 16.08 -0.18
C ILE A 146 6.19 16.90 -1.45
N THR A 147 5.92 16.26 -2.59
CA THR A 147 5.69 16.96 -3.86
C THR A 147 4.23 17.44 -4.03
N GLU A 148 3.29 16.96 -3.21
CA GLU A 148 1.89 17.42 -3.19
C GLU A 148 1.61 18.48 -2.11
N LEU A 149 2.50 19.45 -1.92
CA LEU A 149 2.19 20.67 -1.15
C LEU A 149 2.31 21.94 -2.01
#